data_AF-A0A6V8SJB6-F1
#
_entry.id   AF-A0A6V8SJB6-F1
#
_cell.length_a   1.000
_cell.length_b   1.000
_cell.length_c   1.000
_cell.angle_alpha   90.00
_cell.angle_beta   90.00
_cell.angle_gamma   90.00
#
_symmetry.space_group_name_H-M   'P 1'
#
loop_
_entity.id
_entity.type
_entity.pdbx_description
1 polymer ?
#
loop_
_entity_poly.entity_id
_entity_poly.type
_entity_poly.pdbx_seq_one_letter_code
_entity_poly.pdbx_strand_id
1 'polypeptide(L)'
;MEIFIARQPIFTRSKKVFGYELLYRNSYTNKFENIDGDLATRELLSNTAIIELSRLTEGKKAFINFTKNTLLDELPKLLPKEIVIVEILEDVEFTEEVINACKNLKAKGYKIAIDDFSNEQDISSLVEIIDIVKVDFLLTTEEEQREICKNLKRLNIKALAEKVETIEDFEKALKVGYELFQGYFFSRPKIITGKHSPIAKSSFIVFIKELKESNSDFESLERFIRRDPSLCYKLIKYINSAHFGMPNKINSVKQAITLLGPRELEKWAILVSFNIFTNQDYEELSKNAMVRAHFCETLCNEINSKMGASAFLVGLFSYLDVIFSTDMKNLMEELPVEEEIKRALIKKDNFLYEILNV
;
A
#
# COMPACT_ATOMS: atom_id res chain seq x y z
N MET A 1 16.70 -3.90 0.10
CA MET A 1 16.63 -2.94 1.23
C MET A 1 15.38 -3.29 2.04
N GLU A 2 15.41 -3.15 3.36
CA GLU A 2 14.24 -3.46 4.19
C GLU A 2 13.28 -2.27 4.21
N ILE A 3 11.99 -2.56 4.05
CA ILE A 3 10.89 -1.58 4.15
C ILE A 3 10.41 -1.60 5.59
N PHE A 4 10.14 -0.42 6.16
CA PHE A 4 9.56 -0.30 7.49
C PHE A 4 8.27 0.54 7.42
N ILE A 5 7.16 -0.05 7.83
CA ILE A 5 5.91 0.66 8.05
C ILE A 5 5.50 0.42 9.50
N ALA A 6 5.38 1.47 10.30
CA ALA A 6 4.69 1.34 11.57
C ALA A 6 3.19 1.43 11.35
N ARG A 7 2.42 0.60 12.05
CA ARG A 7 0.97 0.74 12.12
C ARG A 7 0.51 0.93 13.55
N GLN A 8 -0.46 1.81 13.78
CA GLN A 8 -1.09 2.00 15.07
C GLN A 8 -2.59 1.76 14.97
N PRO A 9 -3.16 0.84 15.78
CA PRO A 9 -4.59 0.54 15.70
C PRO A 9 -5.45 1.67 16.28
N ILE A 10 -6.57 1.93 15.60
CA ILE A 10 -7.64 2.83 16.02
C ILE A 10 -8.84 1.98 16.42
N PHE A 11 -9.42 2.26 17.59
CA PHE A 11 -10.48 1.47 18.20
C PHE A 11 -11.82 2.19 18.18
N THR A 12 -12.90 1.42 18.15
CA THR A 12 -14.26 1.90 18.37
C THR A 12 -14.60 1.96 19.87
N ARG A 13 -15.76 2.54 20.20
CA ARG A 13 -16.36 2.50 21.55
C ARG A 13 -16.43 1.10 22.18
N SER A 14 -16.54 0.05 21.36
CA SER A 14 -16.60 -1.35 21.82
C SER A 14 -15.23 -2.05 21.87
N LYS A 15 -14.12 -1.29 21.85
CA LYS A 15 -12.73 -1.80 21.80
C LYS A 15 -12.46 -2.75 20.62
N LYS A 16 -13.21 -2.61 19.52
CA LYS A 16 -12.92 -3.32 18.26
C LYS A 16 -12.04 -2.45 17.37
N VAL A 17 -11.11 -3.05 16.63
CA VAL A 17 -10.27 -2.33 15.67
C VAL A 17 -11.13 -1.79 14.53
N PHE A 18 -11.14 -0.47 14.38
CA PHE A 18 -11.76 0.25 13.27
C PHE A 18 -10.85 0.31 12.05
N GLY A 19 -9.57 0.57 12.28
CA GLY A 19 -8.56 0.77 11.26
C GLY A 19 -7.18 0.89 11.89
N TYR A 20 -6.21 1.23 11.05
CA TYR A 20 -4.84 1.50 11.47
C TYR A 20 -4.35 2.78 10.82
N GLU A 21 -3.68 3.62 11.59
CA GLU A 21 -2.81 4.66 11.05
C GLU A 21 -1.52 4.02 10.56
N LEU A 22 -1.12 4.35 9.34
CA LEU A 22 0.11 3.88 8.72
C LEU A 22 1.14 5.00 8.73
N LEU A 23 2.30 4.70 9.32
CA LEU A 23 3.36 5.65 9.57
C LEU A 23 4.62 5.17 8.88
N TYR A 24 5.22 6.05 8.07
CA TYR A 24 6.53 5.77 7.48
C TYR A 24 7.60 5.61 8.56
N ARG A 25 8.48 4.62 8.38
CA ARG A 25 9.68 4.42 9.20
C ARG A 25 10.84 4.06 8.27
N ASN A 26 12.06 4.36 8.71
CA ASN A 26 13.28 4.03 7.99
C ASN A 26 14.22 3.11 8.79
N SER A 27 13.82 2.70 10.00
CA SER A 27 14.58 1.82 10.87
C SER A 27 13.68 0.98 11.77
N TYR A 28 14.28 0.00 12.46
CA TYR A 28 13.64 -0.76 13.53
C TYR A 28 13.37 0.08 14.80
N THR A 29 13.93 1.29 14.88
CA THR A 29 13.59 2.20 15.98
C THR A 29 12.32 2.95 15.62
N ASN A 30 11.33 2.92 16.51
CA ASN A 30 10.07 3.60 16.31
C ASN A 30 10.20 5.11 16.59
N LYS A 31 11.17 5.76 15.94
CA LYS A 31 11.37 7.21 15.93
C LYS A 31 11.04 7.72 14.54
N PHE A 32 10.25 8.78 14.48
CA PHE A 32 10.12 9.57 13.27
C PHE A 32 11.42 10.39 13.15
N GLU A 33 12.29 10.01 12.22
CA GLU A 33 13.41 10.90 11.85
C GLU A 33 12.83 12.10 11.11
N ASN A 34 13.46 13.27 11.26
CA ASN A 34 13.00 14.56 10.74
C ASN A 34 13.10 14.60 9.20
N ILE A 35 12.24 13.84 8.53
CA ILE A 35 12.17 13.65 7.09
C ILE A 35 11.02 14.50 6.55
N ASP A 36 11.20 15.03 5.35
CA ASP A 36 10.19 15.75 4.59
C ASP A 36 8.88 14.94 4.46
N GLY A 37 7.74 15.58 4.75
CA GLY A 37 6.42 14.93 4.78
C GLY A 37 5.97 14.40 3.41
N ASP A 38 6.36 15.07 2.32
CA ASP A 38 6.03 14.61 0.97
C ASP A 38 6.79 13.32 0.65
N LEU A 39 8.09 13.27 0.98
CA LEU A 39 8.91 12.07 0.82
C LEU A 39 8.36 10.93 1.68
N ALA A 40 8.03 11.17 2.95
CA ALA A 40 7.47 10.17 3.84
C ALA A 40 6.16 9.57 3.28
N THR A 41 5.27 10.43 2.75
CA THR A 41 4.02 10.01 2.12
C THR A 41 4.29 9.15 0.89
N ARG A 42 5.13 9.62 -0.04
CA ARG A 42 5.45 8.88 -1.29
C ARG A 42 6.10 7.52 -1.02
N GLU A 43 7.03 7.48 -0.06
CA GLU A 43 7.65 6.23 0.40
C GLU A 43 6.62 5.27 1.00
N LEU A 44 5.75 5.77 1.89
CA LEU A 44 4.68 4.96 2.47
C LEU A 44 3.76 4.38 1.40
N LEU A 45 3.32 5.20 0.44
CA LEU A 45 2.47 4.77 -0.67
C LEU A 45 3.12 3.65 -1.48
N SER A 46 4.39 3.84 -1.85
CA SER A 46 5.14 2.83 -2.58
C SER A 46 5.29 1.53 -1.80
N ASN A 47 5.57 1.64 -0.50
CA ASN A 47 5.71 0.51 0.40
C ASN A 47 4.36 -0.22 0.60
N THR A 48 3.23 0.49 0.60
CA THR A 48 1.90 -0.13 0.64
C THR A 48 1.56 -0.91 -0.63
N ALA A 49 2.06 -0.49 -1.80
CA ALA A 49 1.90 -1.23 -3.04
C ALA A 49 2.70 -2.56 -3.02
N ILE A 50 3.80 -2.60 -2.27
CA ILE A 50 4.68 -3.77 -2.15
C ILE A 50 4.22 -4.75 -1.07
N ILE A 51 3.83 -4.25 0.11
CA ILE A 51 3.41 -5.10 1.24
C ILE A 51 1.93 -5.51 1.12
N GLU A 52 1.17 -4.80 0.28
CA GLU A 52 -0.30 -4.80 0.19
C GLU A 52 -0.96 -4.10 1.38
N LEU A 53 -1.73 -3.06 1.07
CA LEU A 53 -2.46 -2.28 2.06
C LEU A 53 -3.37 -3.15 2.95
N SER A 54 -4.06 -4.12 2.35
CA SER A 54 -4.96 -5.02 3.08
C SER A 54 -4.26 -5.91 4.09
N ARG A 55 -3.00 -6.29 3.85
CA ARG A 55 -2.19 -7.06 4.79
C ARG A 55 -1.71 -6.18 5.95
N LEU A 56 -1.29 -4.95 5.63
CA LEU A 56 -0.90 -3.96 6.64
C LEU A 56 -2.05 -3.65 7.60
N THR A 57 -3.28 -3.60 7.09
CA THR A 57 -4.47 -3.23 7.89
C THR A 57 -5.37 -4.40 8.28
N GLU A 58 -4.99 -5.65 8.00
CA GLU A 58 -5.84 -6.83 8.24
C GLU A 58 -7.27 -6.66 7.64
N GLY A 59 -7.34 -6.04 6.46
CA GLY A 59 -8.57 -5.71 5.75
C GLY A 59 -9.40 -4.57 6.38
N LYS A 60 -8.87 -3.87 7.39
CA LYS A 60 -9.50 -2.68 8.02
C LYS A 60 -9.07 -1.39 7.31
N LYS A 61 -9.62 -0.26 7.78
CA LYS A 61 -9.30 1.06 7.21
C LYS A 61 -7.83 1.43 7.42
N ALA A 62 -7.26 2.14 6.45
CA ALA A 62 -5.90 2.69 6.50
C ALA A 62 -5.98 4.21 6.58
N PHE A 63 -5.54 4.80 7.68
CA PHE A 63 -5.33 6.25 7.78
C PHE A 63 -3.91 6.53 7.28
N ILE A 64 -3.81 7.45 6.33
CA ILE A 64 -2.56 7.82 5.66
C ILE A 64 -2.47 9.34 5.62
N ASN A 65 -1.35 9.85 6.08
CA ASN A 65 -1.11 11.28 6.21
C ASN A 65 -0.73 11.86 4.84
N PHE A 66 -1.34 12.99 4.50
CA PHE A 66 -1.07 13.74 3.28
C PHE A 66 -0.82 15.20 3.62
N THR A 67 0.29 15.70 3.09
CA THR A 67 0.65 17.12 3.04
C THR A 67 -0.18 17.85 1.98
N LYS A 68 -0.08 19.20 1.97
CA LYS A 68 -0.64 20.04 0.89
C LYS A 68 -0.23 19.54 -0.51
N ASN A 69 1.07 19.35 -0.73
CA ASN A 69 1.58 19.01 -2.06
C ASN A 69 1.08 17.64 -2.53
N THR A 70 1.09 16.64 -1.64
CA THR A 70 0.66 15.28 -1.98
C THR A 70 -0.85 15.16 -2.22
N LEU A 71 -1.66 16.03 -1.60
CA LEU A 71 -3.08 16.19 -1.93
C LEU A 71 -3.28 16.79 -3.32
N LEU A 72 -2.56 17.86 -3.64
CA LEU A 72 -2.64 18.55 -4.95
C LEU A 72 -2.12 17.70 -6.11
N ASP A 73 -1.10 16.88 -5.85
CA ASP A 73 -0.58 15.85 -6.76
C ASP A 73 -1.58 14.69 -6.99
N GLU A 74 -2.74 14.73 -6.33
CA GLU A 74 -3.80 13.72 -6.39
C GLU A 74 -3.36 12.31 -5.95
N LEU A 75 -2.29 12.20 -5.16
CA LEU A 75 -1.74 10.91 -4.70
C LEU A 75 -2.75 10.01 -3.97
N PRO A 76 -3.73 10.52 -3.18
CA PRO A 76 -4.75 9.67 -2.60
C PRO A 76 -5.52 8.81 -3.63
N LYS A 77 -5.63 9.28 -4.88
CA LYS A 77 -6.38 8.60 -5.95
C LYS A 77 -5.69 7.33 -6.47
N LEU A 78 -4.41 7.15 -6.12
CA LEU A 78 -3.65 5.94 -6.41
C LEU A 78 -4.07 4.76 -5.53
N LEU A 79 -4.82 5.02 -4.46
CA LEU A 79 -5.17 4.05 -3.45
C LEU A 79 -6.66 3.69 -3.49
N PRO A 80 -7.05 2.53 -2.94
CA PRO A 80 -8.44 2.12 -2.89
C PRO A 80 -9.26 2.92 -1.86
N LYS A 81 -10.25 3.67 -2.35
CA LYS A 81 -11.16 4.49 -1.51
C LYS A 81 -11.95 3.68 -0.47
N GLU A 82 -12.16 2.39 -0.72
CA GLU A 82 -12.87 1.48 0.18
C GLU A 82 -12.05 1.16 1.43
N ILE A 83 -10.73 1.36 1.40
CA ILE A 83 -9.82 1.04 2.50
C ILE A 83 -9.24 2.33 3.09
N VAL A 84 -8.89 3.31 2.25
CA VAL A 84 -8.16 4.49 2.67
C VAL A 84 -9.05 5.57 3.28
N ILE A 85 -8.53 6.17 4.35
CA ILE A 85 -8.97 7.43 4.93
C ILE A 85 -7.81 8.41 4.73
N VAL A 86 -8.09 9.51 4.03
CA VAL A 86 -7.12 10.56 3.72
C VAL A 86 -7.00 11.46 4.92
N GLU A 87 -5.85 11.47 5.58
CA GLU A 87 -5.61 12.28 6.77
C GLU A 87 -4.83 13.54 6.39
N ILE A 88 -5.43 14.70 6.64
CA ILE A 88 -4.83 16.01 6.37
C ILE A 88 -4.09 16.44 7.63
N LEU A 89 -2.79 16.69 7.50
CA LEU A 89 -1.93 17.12 8.61
C LEU A 89 -2.33 18.51 9.13
N GLU A 90 -2.04 18.75 10.41
CA GLU A 90 -2.35 20.01 11.13
C GLU A 90 -1.71 21.26 10.52
N ASP A 91 -0.56 21.10 9.86
CA ASP A 91 0.22 22.19 9.25
C ASP A 91 -0.31 22.60 7.86
N VAL A 92 -1.32 21.89 7.34
CA VAL A 92 -1.92 22.16 6.04
C VAL A 92 -2.99 23.24 6.15
N GLU A 93 -2.68 24.43 5.61
CA GLU A 93 -3.67 25.49 5.47
C GLU A 93 -4.74 25.13 4.42
N PHE A 94 -6.02 25.30 4.80
CA PHE A 94 -7.17 25.05 3.93
C PHE A 94 -7.41 26.19 2.92
N THR A 95 -6.46 26.38 2.01
CA THR A 95 -6.63 27.28 0.86
C THR A 95 -7.72 26.76 -0.09
N GLU A 96 -8.23 27.61 -0.99
CA GLU A 96 -9.22 27.19 -1.99
C GLU A 96 -8.77 25.95 -2.80
N GLU A 97 -7.49 25.86 -3.12
CA GLU A 97 -6.90 24.72 -3.84
C GLU A 97 -7.03 23.42 -3.04
N VAL A 98 -6.67 23.45 -1.75
CA VAL A 98 -6.76 22.28 -0.85
C VAL A 98 -8.22 21.88 -0.64
N ILE A 99 -9.10 22.85 -0.41
CA ILE A 99 -10.54 22.61 -0.25
C ILE A 99 -11.11 21.95 -1.51
N ASN A 100 -10.76 22.44 -2.70
CA ASN A 100 -11.21 21.88 -3.97
C ASN A 100 -10.66 20.47 -4.20
N ALA A 101 -9.40 20.20 -3.85
CA ALA A 101 -8.83 18.85 -3.88
C ALA A 101 -9.62 17.88 -2.97
N CYS A 102 -9.94 18.31 -1.75
CA CYS A 102 -10.71 17.51 -0.80
C CYS A 102 -12.15 17.26 -1.27
N LYS A 103 -12.83 18.28 -1.83
CA LYS A 103 -14.15 18.12 -2.46
C LYS A 103 -14.13 17.10 -3.59
N ASN A 104 -13.09 17.14 -4.43
CA ASN A 104 -12.91 16.17 -5.52
C ASN A 104 -12.72 14.74 -4.98
N LEU A 105 -11.95 14.56 -3.92
CA LEU A 105 -11.78 13.26 -3.25
C LEU A 105 -13.11 12.77 -2.67
N LYS A 106 -13.88 13.62 -1.99
CA LYS A 106 -15.20 13.28 -1.45
C LYS A 106 -16.19 12.89 -2.53
N ALA A 107 -16.24 13.62 -3.64
CA ALA A 107 -17.07 13.29 -4.80
C ALA A 107 -16.71 11.90 -5.40
N LYS A 108 -15.46 11.47 -5.28
CA LYS A 108 -14.99 10.13 -5.70
C LYS A 108 -15.26 9.04 -4.66
N GLY A 109 -15.74 9.39 -3.47
CA GLY A 109 -16.12 8.47 -2.39
C GLY A 109 -15.03 8.18 -1.37
N TYR A 110 -13.95 8.99 -1.34
CA TYR A 110 -12.95 8.90 -0.27
C TYR A 110 -13.50 9.46 1.03
N LYS A 111 -12.97 8.97 2.15
CA LYS A 111 -13.20 9.57 3.46
C LYS A 111 -12.00 10.43 3.86
N ILE A 112 -12.28 11.51 4.57
CA ILE A 112 -11.26 12.49 4.96
C ILE A 112 -11.26 12.65 6.49
N ALA A 113 -10.06 12.62 7.05
CA ALA A 113 -9.77 12.95 8.44
C ALA A 113 -8.91 14.22 8.52
N ILE A 114 -9.08 14.99 9.59
CA ILE A 114 -8.17 16.09 9.95
C ILE A 114 -7.41 15.68 11.21
N ASP A 115 -6.10 15.93 11.18
CA ASP A 115 -5.18 15.69 12.30
C ASP A 115 -5.09 16.90 13.25
N ASP A 116 -4.85 16.63 14.53
CA ASP A 116 -4.62 17.60 15.62
C ASP A 116 -5.51 18.87 15.57
N PHE A 117 -6.84 18.68 15.52
CA PHE A 117 -7.80 19.78 15.48
C PHE A 117 -7.92 20.51 16.83
N SER A 118 -7.76 21.84 16.81
CA SER A 118 -7.99 22.73 17.95
C SER A 118 -9.27 23.55 17.79
N ASN A 119 -9.88 23.95 18.92
CA ASN A 119 -11.19 24.62 18.96
C ASN A 119 -11.21 26.01 18.27
N GLU A 120 -10.04 26.57 17.95
CA GLU A 120 -9.89 27.87 17.29
C GLU A 120 -10.00 27.80 15.75
N GLN A 121 -9.97 26.60 15.17
CA GLN A 121 -10.05 26.41 13.72
C GLN A 121 -11.51 26.42 13.23
N ASP A 122 -11.85 27.37 12.35
CA ASP A 122 -13.17 27.44 11.71
C ASP A 122 -13.31 26.36 10.63
N ILE A 123 -13.97 25.25 10.98
CA ILE A 123 -14.28 24.15 10.05
C ILE A 123 -15.64 24.31 9.35
N SER A 124 -16.32 25.45 9.50
CA SER A 124 -17.65 25.66 8.90
C SER A 124 -17.66 25.44 7.38
N SER A 125 -16.59 25.82 6.70
CA SER A 125 -16.39 25.63 5.25
C SER A 125 -16.04 24.18 4.86
N LEU A 126 -15.68 23.34 5.84
CA LEU A 126 -15.19 21.98 5.65
C LEU A 126 -16.16 20.89 6.12
N VAL A 127 -17.29 21.28 6.71
CA VAL A 127 -18.30 20.38 7.29
C VAL A 127 -18.75 19.28 6.31
N GLU A 128 -18.97 19.63 5.04
CA GLU A 128 -19.41 18.68 4.01
C GLU A 128 -18.28 17.75 3.52
N ILE A 129 -17.04 18.08 3.86
CA ILE A 129 -15.83 17.45 3.35
C ILE A 129 -15.27 16.46 4.37
N ILE A 130 -15.33 16.77 5.65
CA ILE A 130 -14.67 15.98 6.71
C ILE A 130 -15.59 14.84 7.17
N ASP A 131 -15.02 13.66 7.43
CA ASP A 131 -15.72 12.53 8.06
C ASP A 131 -15.28 12.29 9.51
N ILE A 132 -14.01 12.58 9.81
CA ILE A 132 -13.36 12.30 11.09
C ILE A 132 -12.51 13.49 11.49
N VAL A 133 -12.52 13.85 12.76
CA VAL A 133 -11.62 14.85 13.34
C VAL A 133 -10.88 14.19 14.48
N LYS A 134 -9.54 14.25 14.42
CA LYS A 134 -8.65 13.76 15.48
C LYS A 134 -8.40 14.90 16.46
N VAL A 135 -8.50 14.60 17.74
CA VAL A 135 -8.38 15.58 18.82
C VAL A 135 -7.41 15.02 19.85
N ASP A 136 -6.37 15.79 20.16
CA ASP A 136 -5.45 15.48 21.25
C ASP A 136 -6.17 15.56 22.60
N PHE A 137 -6.33 14.40 23.25
CA PHE A 137 -7.03 14.29 24.52
C PHE A 137 -6.27 14.93 25.68
N LEU A 138 -4.94 15.04 25.59
CA LEU A 138 -4.08 15.58 26.65
C LEU A 138 -3.96 17.10 26.58
N LEU A 139 -4.12 17.69 25.39
CA LEU A 139 -4.03 19.13 25.18
C LEU A 139 -5.38 19.86 25.28
N THR A 140 -6.48 19.14 25.42
CA THR A 140 -7.83 19.72 25.52
C THR A 140 -8.43 19.53 26.90
N THR A 141 -9.12 20.55 27.39
CA THR A 141 -9.88 20.50 28.66
C THR A 141 -11.18 19.72 28.49
N GLU A 142 -11.75 19.20 29.58
CA GLU A 142 -13.01 18.45 29.51
C GLU A 142 -14.17 19.29 28.93
N GLU A 143 -14.18 20.60 29.19
CA GLU A 143 -15.20 21.51 28.65
C GLU A 143 -15.07 21.65 27.13
N GLU A 144 -13.86 21.88 26.62
CA GLU A 144 -13.58 21.95 25.18
C GLU A 144 -13.92 20.62 24.50
N GLN A 145 -13.51 19.49 25.08
CA GLN A 145 -13.80 18.17 24.51
C GLN A 145 -15.32 17.92 24.38
N ARG A 146 -16.12 18.34 25.38
CA ARG A 146 -17.59 18.25 25.35
C ARG A 146 -18.19 19.13 24.27
N GLU A 147 -17.68 20.34 24.10
CA GLU A 147 -18.12 21.26 23.05
C GLU A 147 -17.79 20.72 21.66
N ILE A 148 -16.54 20.32 21.43
CA ILE A 148 -16.05 19.72 20.18
C ILE A 148 -16.90 18.51 19.83
N CYS A 149 -17.04 17.53 20.73
CA CYS A 149 -17.84 16.31 20.47
C CYS A 149 -19.31 16.63 20.16
N LYS A 150 -19.90 17.62 20.86
CA LYS A 150 -21.29 18.03 20.62
C LYS A 150 -21.45 18.69 19.25
N ASN A 151 -20.52 19.55 18.86
CA ASN A 151 -20.54 20.24 17.57
C ASN A 151 -20.31 19.25 16.42
N LEU A 152 -19.27 18.42 16.50
CA LEU A 152 -18.98 17.40 15.49
C LEU A 152 -20.14 16.41 15.31
N LYS A 153 -20.78 15.97 16.42
CA LYS A 153 -21.95 15.09 16.34
C LYS A 153 -23.14 15.72 15.63
N ARG A 154 -23.39 17.03 15.82
CA ARG A 154 -24.45 17.76 15.08
C ARG A 154 -24.16 17.82 13.58
N LEU A 155 -22.89 17.87 13.23
CA LEU A 155 -22.38 17.90 11.86
C LEU A 155 -22.23 16.50 11.24
N ASN A 156 -22.56 15.44 11.99
CA ASN A 156 -22.37 14.04 11.58
C ASN A 156 -20.89 13.69 11.28
N ILE A 157 -19.96 14.36 11.96
CA ILE A 157 -18.52 14.12 11.90
C ILE A 157 -18.11 13.32 13.14
N LYS A 158 -17.28 12.30 12.96
CA LYS A 158 -16.81 11.45 14.06
C LYS A 158 -15.62 12.08 14.78
N ALA A 159 -15.68 12.16 16.10
CA ALA A 159 -14.53 12.53 16.92
C ALA A 159 -13.66 11.30 17.23
N LEU A 160 -12.36 11.43 16.99
CA LEU A 160 -11.32 10.47 17.35
C LEU A 160 -10.45 11.07 18.45
N ALA A 161 -10.41 10.44 19.63
CA ALA A 161 -9.53 10.87 20.72
C ALA A 161 -8.14 10.26 20.54
N GLU A 162 -7.12 11.10 20.47
CA GLU A 162 -5.72 10.71 20.40
C GLU A 162 -5.02 10.81 21.75
N LYS A 163 -3.84 10.18 21.84
CA LYS A 163 -3.01 10.14 23.05
C LYS A 163 -3.81 9.66 24.29
N VAL A 164 -4.69 8.70 24.09
CA VAL A 164 -5.37 7.98 25.18
C VAL A 164 -4.38 7.02 25.84
N GLU A 165 -3.84 7.39 27.00
CA GLU A 165 -2.74 6.66 27.65
C GLU A 165 -3.19 5.74 28.80
N THR A 166 -4.33 6.04 29.43
CA THR A 166 -4.87 5.26 30.56
C THR A 166 -6.30 4.75 30.32
N ILE A 167 -6.75 3.82 31.17
CA ILE A 167 -8.14 3.35 31.14
C ILE A 167 -9.10 4.47 31.57
N GLU A 168 -8.68 5.33 32.50
CA GLU A 168 -9.42 6.49 32.96
C GLU A 168 -9.63 7.50 31.83
N ASP A 169 -8.62 7.75 31.00
CA ASP A 169 -8.74 8.61 29.81
C ASP A 169 -9.77 8.05 28.83
N PHE A 170 -9.71 6.74 28.57
CA PHE A 170 -10.67 6.08 27.70
C PHE A 170 -12.11 6.20 28.22
N GLU A 171 -12.33 5.98 29.53
CA GLU A 171 -13.66 6.11 30.13
C GLU A 171 -14.18 7.54 30.10
N LYS A 172 -13.31 8.53 30.33
CA LYS A 172 -13.65 9.96 30.21
C LYS A 172 -14.01 10.29 28.75
N ALA A 173 -13.17 9.95 27.79
CA ALA A 173 -13.41 10.18 26.37
C ALA A 173 -14.73 9.53 25.90
N LEU A 174 -15.02 8.30 26.35
CA LEU A 174 -16.29 7.62 26.08
C LEU A 174 -17.51 8.38 26.59
N LYS A 175 -17.43 8.94 27.80
CA LYS A 175 -18.51 9.73 28.45
C LYS A 175 -18.71 11.07 27.76
N VAL A 176 -17.63 11.71 27.32
CA VAL A 176 -17.66 13.00 26.61
C VAL A 176 -18.35 12.88 25.25
N GLY A 177 -18.09 11.80 24.52
CA GLY A 177 -18.81 11.52 23.27
C GLY A 177 -17.96 11.00 22.11
N TYR A 178 -16.66 10.79 22.31
CA TYR A 178 -15.76 10.28 21.27
C TYR A 178 -16.24 8.92 20.72
N GLU A 179 -16.07 8.72 19.42
CA GLU A 179 -16.49 7.50 18.73
C GLU A 179 -15.32 6.56 18.42
N LEU A 180 -14.15 7.16 18.19
CA LEU A 180 -12.91 6.48 17.86
C LEU A 180 -11.81 6.86 18.86
N PHE A 181 -10.84 5.97 19.04
CA PHE A 181 -9.80 6.11 20.07
C PHE A 181 -8.45 5.59 19.57
N GLN A 182 -7.40 6.32 19.88
CA GLN A 182 -6.02 5.97 19.58
C GLN A 182 -5.11 6.40 20.73
N GLY A 183 -4.16 5.53 21.10
CA GLY A 183 -3.19 5.85 22.14
C GLY A 183 -2.51 4.62 22.74
N TYR A 184 -1.51 4.88 23.59
CA TYR A 184 -0.66 3.84 24.18
C TYR A 184 -1.38 2.92 25.15
N PHE A 185 -2.53 3.34 25.71
CA PHE A 185 -3.40 2.47 26.50
C PHE A 185 -3.76 1.19 25.74
N PHE A 186 -4.03 1.31 24.44
CA PHE A 186 -4.46 0.19 23.62
C PHE A 186 -3.28 -0.57 23.01
N SER A 187 -2.43 0.16 22.29
CA SER A 187 -1.25 -0.40 21.63
C SER A 187 -0.32 0.72 21.20
N ARG A 188 0.98 0.50 21.41
CA ARG A 188 2.03 1.28 20.73
C ARG A 188 2.06 0.92 19.23
N PRO A 189 2.59 1.80 18.36
CA PRO A 189 2.79 1.47 16.96
C PRO A 189 3.69 0.24 16.81
N LYS A 190 3.31 -0.69 15.93
CA LYS A 190 4.05 -1.91 15.62
C LYS A 190 4.68 -1.77 14.25
N ILE A 191 5.98 -2.03 14.15
CA ILE A 191 6.69 -2.03 12.87
C ILE A 191 6.39 -3.33 12.14
N ILE A 192 5.88 -3.20 10.91
CA ILE A 192 5.81 -4.25 9.91
C ILE A 192 6.97 -4.03 8.94
N THR A 193 7.71 -5.09 8.68
CA THR A 193 8.78 -5.08 7.68
C THR A 193 8.32 -5.73 6.38
N GLY A 194 8.91 -5.26 5.28
CA GLY A 194 8.80 -5.88 3.97
C GLY A 194 10.15 -5.90 3.27
N LYS A 195 10.27 -6.67 2.19
CA LYS A 195 11.50 -6.69 1.39
C LYS A 195 11.32 -5.89 0.11
N HIS A 196 12.19 -4.90 -0.08
CA HIS A 196 12.31 -4.14 -1.32
C HIS A 196 13.35 -4.80 -2.23
N SER A 197 12.97 -5.05 -3.48
CA SER A 197 13.91 -5.38 -4.56
C SER A 197 14.10 -4.20 -5.52
N PRO A 198 15.36 -3.92 -5.90
CA PRO A 198 15.73 -3.11 -7.06
C PRO A 198 14.85 -3.35 -8.29
N ILE A 199 14.51 -2.26 -8.98
CA ILE A 199 13.99 -2.32 -10.35
C ILE A 199 15.04 -1.70 -11.26
N ALA A 200 15.27 -2.28 -12.43
CA ALA A 200 16.17 -1.68 -13.41
C ALA A 200 15.59 -0.34 -13.90
N LYS A 201 16.21 0.78 -13.50
CA LYS A 201 15.77 2.16 -13.83
C LYS A 201 15.50 2.37 -15.32
N SER A 202 16.39 1.85 -16.18
CA SER A 202 16.30 1.99 -17.64
C SER A 202 15.07 1.30 -18.20
N SER A 203 14.79 0.06 -17.77
CA SER A 203 13.61 -0.71 -18.16
C SER A 203 12.31 -0.01 -17.76
N PHE A 204 12.28 0.59 -16.58
CA PHE A 204 11.08 1.25 -16.07
C PHE A 204 10.79 2.59 -16.76
N ILE A 205 11.81 3.40 -17.08
CA ILE A 205 11.62 4.64 -17.84
C ILE A 205 10.99 4.34 -19.21
N VAL A 206 11.46 3.30 -19.89
CA VAL A 206 10.88 2.87 -21.16
C VAL A 206 9.45 2.37 -20.98
N PHE A 207 9.18 1.60 -19.91
CA PHE A 207 7.83 1.15 -19.57
C PHE A 207 6.85 2.32 -19.34
N ILE A 208 7.23 3.34 -18.56
CA ILE A 208 6.39 4.52 -18.34
C ILE A 208 6.15 5.31 -19.63
N LYS A 209 7.17 5.42 -20.49
CA LYS A 209 7.02 6.06 -21.79
C LYS A 209 5.97 5.32 -22.62
N GLU A 210 6.13 4.01 -22.76
CA GLU A 210 5.21 3.17 -23.52
C GLU A 210 3.78 3.28 -22.97
N LEU A 211 3.60 3.24 -21.65
CA LEU A 211 2.29 3.30 -20.98
C LEU A 211 1.54 4.62 -21.21
N LYS A 212 2.27 5.71 -21.41
CA LYS A 212 1.68 7.04 -21.66
C LYS A 212 1.38 7.31 -23.14
N GLU A 213 1.88 6.49 -24.05
CA GLU A 213 1.57 6.62 -25.47
C GLU A 213 0.16 6.10 -25.74
N SER A 214 -0.71 6.91 -26.36
CA SER A 214 -2.16 6.62 -26.50
C SER A 214 -2.52 5.34 -27.30
N ASN A 215 -1.52 4.66 -27.88
CA ASN A 215 -1.65 3.44 -28.68
C ASN A 215 -0.78 2.29 -28.13
N SER A 216 -0.41 2.29 -26.84
CA SER A 216 0.38 1.20 -26.27
C SER A 216 -0.28 -0.15 -26.57
N ASP A 217 0.46 -1.01 -27.25
CA ASP A 217 0.04 -2.38 -27.43
C ASP A 217 0.22 -3.12 -26.09
N PHE A 218 -0.79 -3.88 -25.64
CA PHE A 218 -0.65 -4.67 -24.42
C PHE A 218 0.52 -5.66 -24.51
N GLU A 219 0.89 -6.09 -25.72
CA GLU A 219 2.06 -6.95 -25.93
C GLU A 219 3.40 -6.22 -25.77
N SER A 220 3.48 -4.90 -26.01
CA SER A 220 4.69 -4.13 -25.74
C SER A 220 4.88 -3.96 -24.23
N LEU A 221 3.81 -3.57 -23.52
CA LEU A 221 3.81 -3.45 -22.05
C LEU A 221 4.14 -4.78 -21.36
N GLU A 222 3.55 -5.89 -21.82
CA GLU A 222 3.87 -7.22 -21.32
C GLU A 222 5.36 -7.54 -21.48
N ARG A 223 5.94 -7.28 -22.66
CA ARG A 223 7.36 -7.51 -22.92
C ARG A 223 8.27 -6.70 -22.00
N PHE A 224 7.90 -5.47 -21.64
CA PHE A 224 8.68 -4.66 -20.72
C PHE A 224 8.63 -5.19 -19.30
N ILE A 225 7.44 -5.55 -18.80
CA ILE A 225 7.30 -6.09 -17.44
C ILE A 225 7.99 -7.45 -17.34
N ARG A 226 7.84 -8.33 -18.34
CA ARG A 226 8.49 -9.66 -18.38
C ARG A 226 10.03 -9.61 -18.39
N ARG A 227 10.62 -8.45 -18.68
CA ARG A 227 12.08 -8.27 -18.65
C ARG A 227 12.66 -8.04 -17.26
N ASP A 228 11.82 -7.84 -16.25
CA ASP A 228 12.25 -7.57 -14.88
C ASP A 228 11.46 -8.47 -13.91
N PRO A 229 12.11 -9.51 -13.35
CA PRO A 229 11.47 -10.41 -12.38
C PRO A 229 10.84 -9.68 -11.18
N SER A 230 11.44 -8.56 -10.74
CA SER A 230 10.93 -7.75 -9.64
C SER A 230 9.64 -7.02 -10.03
N LEU A 231 9.54 -6.51 -11.27
CA LEU A 231 8.30 -5.92 -11.78
C LEU A 231 7.19 -6.97 -11.96
N CYS A 232 7.52 -8.14 -12.49
CA CYS A 232 6.57 -9.26 -12.57
C CYS A 232 6.03 -9.64 -11.19
N TYR A 233 6.93 -9.83 -10.22
CA TYR A 233 6.56 -10.16 -8.83
C TYR A 233 5.63 -9.09 -8.24
N LYS A 234 6.00 -7.81 -8.34
CA LYS A 234 5.22 -6.67 -7.82
C LYS A 234 3.85 -6.56 -8.50
N LEU A 235 3.75 -6.80 -9.81
CA LEU A 235 2.48 -6.75 -10.54
C LEU A 235 1.53 -7.89 -10.13
N ILE A 236 2.04 -9.12 -10.08
CA ILE A 236 1.26 -10.30 -9.70
C ILE A 236 0.76 -10.17 -8.26
N LYS A 237 1.60 -9.66 -7.35
CA LYS A 237 1.20 -9.37 -5.97
C LYS A 237 0.11 -8.29 -5.91
N TYR A 238 0.28 -7.21 -6.68
CA TYR A 238 -0.69 -6.11 -6.72
C TYR A 238 -2.08 -6.56 -7.19
N ILE A 239 -2.20 -7.26 -8.33
CA ILE A 239 -3.51 -7.67 -8.86
C ILE A 239 -4.19 -8.75 -8.00
N ASN A 240 -3.41 -9.61 -7.33
CA ASN A 240 -3.94 -10.66 -6.47
C ASN A 240 -4.22 -10.19 -5.03
N SER A 241 -3.95 -8.91 -4.73
CA SER A 241 -4.27 -8.31 -3.45
C SER A 241 -5.77 -8.31 -3.20
N ALA A 242 -6.16 -8.27 -1.92
CA ALA A 242 -7.58 -8.29 -1.53
C ALA A 242 -8.39 -7.12 -2.13
N HIS A 243 -7.73 -6.07 -2.63
CA HIS A 243 -8.38 -4.93 -3.26
C HIS A 243 -9.20 -5.34 -4.49
N PHE A 244 -8.65 -6.19 -5.36
CA PHE A 244 -9.29 -6.55 -6.63
C PHE A 244 -10.29 -7.70 -6.49
N GLY A 245 -10.35 -8.36 -5.33
CA GLY A 245 -11.36 -9.37 -5.02
C GLY A 245 -11.40 -10.55 -6.01
N MET A 246 -10.25 -10.88 -6.62
CA MET A 246 -10.19 -11.86 -7.70
C MET A 246 -10.62 -13.26 -7.20
N PRO A 247 -11.55 -13.96 -7.90
CA PRO A 247 -12.03 -15.27 -7.47
C PRO A 247 -10.95 -16.35 -7.61
N ASN A 248 -10.07 -16.22 -8.60
CA ASN A 248 -8.93 -17.10 -8.84
C ASN A 248 -7.63 -16.30 -8.84
N LYS A 249 -6.53 -16.91 -8.39
CA LYS A 249 -5.21 -16.28 -8.42
C LYS A 249 -4.71 -16.12 -9.86
N ILE A 250 -4.25 -14.93 -10.18
CA ILE A 250 -3.70 -14.54 -11.48
C ILE A 250 -2.22 -14.94 -11.52
N ASN A 251 -1.87 -15.80 -12.47
CA ASN A 251 -0.52 -16.36 -12.62
C ASN A 251 0.14 -15.96 -13.95
N SER A 252 -0.34 -14.91 -14.60
CA SER A 252 0.19 -14.44 -15.89
C SER A 252 0.26 -12.92 -15.93
N VAL A 253 1.40 -12.39 -16.40
CA VAL A 253 1.60 -10.95 -16.61
C VAL A 253 0.62 -10.42 -17.65
N LYS A 254 0.41 -11.17 -18.75
CA LYS A 254 -0.56 -10.83 -19.79
C LYS A 254 -1.96 -10.68 -19.20
N GLN A 255 -2.40 -11.70 -18.46
CA GLN A 255 -3.70 -11.69 -17.80
C GLN A 255 -3.81 -10.54 -16.80
N ALA A 256 -2.74 -10.26 -16.04
CA ALA A 256 -2.73 -9.17 -15.08
C ALA A 256 -2.91 -7.79 -15.75
N ILE A 257 -2.15 -7.53 -16.82
CA ILE A 257 -2.25 -6.29 -17.60
C ILE A 257 -3.65 -6.13 -18.21
N THR A 258 -4.21 -7.19 -18.81
CA THR A 258 -5.54 -7.15 -19.43
C THR A 258 -6.64 -6.87 -18.41
N LEU A 259 -6.58 -7.47 -17.22
CA LEU A 259 -7.59 -7.31 -16.18
C LEU A 259 -7.52 -5.95 -15.47
N LEU A 260 -6.31 -5.42 -15.23
CA LEU A 260 -6.13 -4.08 -14.64
C LEU A 260 -6.59 -2.99 -15.61
N GLY A 261 -6.31 -3.18 -16.90
CA GLY A 261 -6.45 -2.14 -17.90
C GLY A 261 -5.47 -0.98 -17.71
N PRO A 262 -5.46 -0.02 -18.64
CA PRO A 262 -4.41 1.00 -18.70
C PRO A 262 -4.39 1.94 -17.48
N ARG A 263 -5.56 2.29 -16.94
CA ARG A 263 -5.67 3.24 -15.81
C ARG A 263 -5.11 2.69 -14.50
N GLU A 264 -5.44 1.46 -14.14
CA GLU A 264 -4.92 0.86 -12.90
C GLU A 264 -3.46 0.44 -13.05
N LEU A 265 -3.05 0.04 -14.26
CA LEU A 265 -1.65 -0.22 -14.56
C LEU A 265 -0.79 1.04 -14.42
N GLU A 266 -1.30 2.20 -14.85
CA GLU A 266 -0.65 3.50 -14.67
C GLU A 266 -0.49 3.86 -13.18
N LYS A 267 -1.55 3.70 -12.38
CA LYS A 267 -1.46 3.95 -10.93
C LYS A 267 -0.44 3.04 -10.26
N TRP A 268 -0.47 1.75 -10.57
CA TRP A 268 0.50 0.79 -10.07
C TRP A 268 1.92 1.19 -10.45
N ALA A 269 2.14 1.58 -11.70
CA ALA A 269 3.44 2.03 -12.16
C ALA A 269 3.92 3.25 -11.35
N ILE A 270 3.06 4.27 -11.17
CA ILE A 270 3.40 5.46 -10.36
C ILE A 270 3.78 5.05 -8.93
N LEU A 271 3.00 4.18 -8.27
CA LEU A 271 3.30 3.71 -6.92
C LEU A 271 4.65 2.98 -6.84
N VAL A 272 4.94 2.10 -7.80
CA VAL A 272 6.20 1.37 -7.87
C VAL A 272 7.38 2.29 -8.18
N SER A 273 7.14 3.41 -8.89
CA SER A 273 8.15 4.35 -9.35
C SER A 273 8.90 5.08 -8.23
N PHE A 274 8.22 5.34 -7.11
CA PHE A 274 8.79 6.06 -5.98
C PHE A 274 10.02 5.36 -5.37
N ASN A 275 10.11 4.03 -5.53
CA ASN A 275 11.17 3.20 -4.94
C ASN A 275 12.26 2.74 -5.93
N ILE A 276 12.32 3.31 -7.14
CA ILE A 276 13.15 2.79 -8.25
C ILE A 276 14.66 3.04 -8.11
N PHE A 277 15.10 3.63 -7.00
CA PHE A 277 16.47 4.10 -6.86
C PHE A 277 17.35 3.24 -5.97
N THR A 278 17.48 1.93 -6.23
CA THR A 278 18.55 1.14 -5.58
C THR A 278 19.15 0.06 -6.50
N ASN A 279 20.46 0.18 -6.77
CA ASN A 279 21.43 -0.80 -7.32
C ASN A 279 21.46 -1.18 -8.82
N GLN A 280 22.69 -1.17 -9.37
CA GLN A 280 23.07 -1.60 -10.72
C GLN A 280 23.42 -3.11 -10.82
N ASP A 281 23.61 -3.79 -9.69
CA ASP A 281 24.19 -5.15 -9.64
C ASP A 281 23.23 -6.30 -10.05
N TYR A 282 21.98 -6.01 -10.43
CA TYR A 282 20.94 -7.03 -10.62
C TYR A 282 20.56 -7.30 -12.09
N GLU A 283 21.22 -6.64 -13.03
CA GLU A 283 20.91 -6.78 -14.46
C GLU A 283 21.26 -8.17 -15.01
N GLU A 284 22.40 -8.74 -14.60
CA GLU A 284 22.81 -10.09 -15.03
C GLU A 284 21.93 -11.20 -14.44
N LEU A 285 21.54 -11.08 -13.17
CA LEU A 285 20.61 -12.00 -12.53
C LEU A 285 19.23 -11.96 -13.19
N SER A 286 18.76 -10.77 -13.58
CA SER A 286 17.49 -10.62 -14.29
C SER A 286 17.53 -11.28 -15.67
N LYS A 287 18.65 -11.13 -16.40
CA LYS A 287 18.88 -11.83 -17.68
C LYS A 287 18.84 -13.34 -17.51
N ASN A 288 19.53 -13.88 -16.50
CA ASN A 288 19.55 -15.32 -16.22
C ASN A 288 18.15 -15.86 -15.84
N ALA A 289 17.41 -15.12 -15.01
CA ALA A 289 16.03 -15.45 -14.66
C ALA A 289 15.12 -15.49 -15.90
N MET A 290 15.26 -14.53 -16.81
CA MET A 290 14.49 -14.52 -18.07
C MET A 290 14.81 -15.71 -18.98
N VAL A 291 16.09 -16.03 -19.17
CA VAL A 291 16.51 -17.17 -20.00
C VAL A 291 15.89 -18.46 -19.44
N ARG A 292 15.98 -18.65 -18.13
CA ARG A 292 15.40 -19.82 -17.46
C ARG A 292 13.87 -19.84 -17.54
N ALA A 293 13.22 -18.69 -17.41
CA ALA A 293 11.77 -18.56 -17.57
C ALA A 293 11.30 -19.04 -18.95
N HIS A 294 11.93 -18.54 -20.02
CA HIS A 294 11.58 -18.92 -21.38
C HIS A 294 11.96 -20.37 -21.71
N PHE A 295 13.07 -20.88 -21.16
CA PHE A 295 13.42 -22.29 -21.27
C PHE A 295 12.32 -23.18 -20.65
N CYS A 296 11.91 -22.87 -19.42
CA CYS A 296 10.85 -23.62 -18.72
C CYS A 296 9.51 -23.56 -19.48
N GLU A 297 9.12 -22.37 -19.96
CA GLU A 297 7.91 -22.16 -20.76
C GLU A 297 7.93 -22.99 -22.04
N THR A 298 9.04 -22.95 -22.79
CA THR A 298 9.21 -23.66 -24.05
C THR A 298 9.20 -25.16 -23.84
N LEU A 299 9.96 -25.66 -22.87
CA LEU A 299 10.02 -27.08 -22.52
C LEU A 299 8.64 -27.62 -22.11
N CYS A 300 7.89 -26.85 -21.33
CA CYS A 300 6.53 -27.18 -20.90
C CYS A 300 5.53 -27.25 -22.07
N ASN A 301 5.69 -26.39 -23.07
CA ASN A 301 4.87 -26.40 -24.27
C ASN A 301 5.20 -27.61 -25.16
N GLU A 302 6.47 -27.99 -25.30
CA GLU A 302 6.90 -29.16 -26.11
C GLU A 302 6.37 -30.49 -25.55
N ILE A 303 6.23 -30.60 -24.22
CA ILE A 303 5.62 -31.76 -23.56
C ILE A 303 4.09 -31.70 -23.50
N ASN A 304 3.46 -30.80 -24.27
CA ASN A 304 2.01 -30.60 -24.38
C ASN A 304 1.28 -30.35 -23.04
N SER A 305 1.96 -29.74 -22.08
CA SER A 305 1.33 -29.32 -20.83
C SER A 305 0.64 -27.97 -21.00
N LYS A 306 -0.53 -27.79 -20.37
CA LYS A 306 -1.24 -26.49 -20.35
C LYS A 306 -0.63 -25.49 -19.35
N MET A 307 0.50 -25.84 -18.74
CA MET A 307 1.12 -25.09 -17.63
C MET A 307 2.24 -24.14 -18.08
N GLY A 308 2.31 -23.77 -19.37
CA GLY A 308 3.39 -22.92 -19.91
C GLY A 308 3.59 -21.61 -19.13
N ALA A 309 2.51 -20.91 -18.79
CA ALA A 309 2.57 -19.68 -17.99
C ALA A 309 3.09 -19.91 -16.56
N SER A 310 2.68 -21.02 -15.92
CA SER A 310 3.17 -21.41 -14.59
C SER A 310 4.65 -21.80 -14.64
N ALA A 311 5.08 -22.51 -15.70
CA ALA A 311 6.48 -22.86 -15.93
C ALA A 311 7.35 -21.62 -16.19
N PHE A 312 6.84 -20.64 -16.95
CA PHE A 312 7.48 -19.34 -17.11
C PHE A 312 7.71 -18.66 -15.76
N LEU A 313 6.67 -18.57 -14.91
CA LEU A 313 6.79 -17.96 -13.59
C LEU A 313 7.78 -18.70 -12.69
N VAL A 314 7.79 -20.04 -12.70
CA VAL A 314 8.75 -20.83 -11.91
C VAL A 314 10.19 -20.57 -12.36
N GLY A 315 10.46 -20.52 -13.66
CA GLY A 315 11.80 -20.17 -14.16
C GLY A 315 12.18 -18.71 -13.90
N LEU A 316 11.23 -17.77 -14.00
CA LEU A 316 11.46 -16.35 -13.72
C LEU A 316 11.74 -16.10 -12.23
N PHE A 317 11.01 -16.78 -11.35
CA PHE A 317 11.09 -16.56 -9.92
C PHE A 317 12.17 -17.39 -9.22
N SER A 318 12.91 -18.23 -9.95
CA SER A 318 13.94 -19.10 -9.39
C SER A 318 15.14 -18.35 -8.78
N TYR A 319 15.26 -17.04 -9.03
CA TYR A 319 16.32 -16.18 -8.51
C TYR A 319 15.81 -15.14 -7.50
N LEU A 320 14.51 -15.17 -7.12
CA LEU A 320 13.96 -14.15 -6.21
C LEU A 320 14.62 -14.15 -4.84
N ASP A 321 15.02 -15.31 -4.31
CA ASP A 321 15.73 -15.42 -3.04
C ASP A 321 17.06 -14.64 -3.06
N VAL A 322 17.80 -14.73 -4.17
CA VAL A 322 19.03 -13.97 -4.41
C VAL A 322 18.73 -12.48 -4.60
N ILE A 323 17.73 -12.14 -5.41
CA ILE A 323 17.34 -10.75 -5.73
C ILE A 323 16.85 -10.01 -4.47
N PHE A 324 16.08 -10.67 -3.60
CA PHE A 324 15.50 -10.09 -2.39
C PHE A 324 16.35 -10.35 -1.13
N SER A 325 17.51 -11.01 -1.27
CA SER A 325 18.40 -11.42 -0.17
C SER A 325 17.62 -12.08 0.99
N THR A 326 16.92 -13.16 0.69
CA THR A 326 15.98 -13.82 1.61
C THR A 326 15.82 -15.31 1.33
N ASP A 327 15.31 -16.06 2.30
CA ASP A 327 14.90 -17.44 2.07
C ASP A 327 13.69 -17.51 1.11
N MET A 328 13.75 -18.41 0.13
CA MET A 328 12.69 -18.63 -0.85
C MET A 328 11.35 -19.04 -0.21
N LYS A 329 11.37 -19.78 0.91
CA LYS A 329 10.15 -20.17 1.64
C LYS A 329 9.38 -18.95 2.11
N ASN A 330 10.08 -17.97 2.69
CA ASN A 330 9.46 -16.73 3.17
C ASN A 330 8.82 -15.95 2.01
N LEU A 331 9.46 -15.92 0.84
CA LEU A 331 8.88 -15.29 -0.35
C LEU A 331 7.61 -16.01 -0.83
N MET A 332 7.62 -17.35 -0.82
CA MET A 332 6.49 -18.16 -1.28
C MET A 332 5.28 -18.14 -0.33
N GLU A 333 5.49 -17.87 0.96
CA GLU A 333 4.39 -17.60 1.89
C GLU A 333 3.61 -16.32 1.51
N GLU A 334 4.31 -15.31 1.00
CA GLU A 334 3.73 -14.03 0.62
C GLU A 334 3.23 -13.96 -0.82
N LEU A 335 3.82 -14.75 -1.73
CA LEU A 335 3.50 -14.68 -3.15
C LEU A 335 2.14 -15.33 -3.44
N PRO A 336 1.14 -14.58 -3.93
CA PRO A 336 -0.23 -15.08 -4.08
C PRO A 336 -0.44 -15.82 -5.41
N VAL A 337 0.37 -16.86 -5.67
CA VAL A 337 0.26 -17.75 -6.85
C VAL A 337 -0.23 -19.14 -6.45
N GLU A 338 -0.55 -19.98 -7.43
CA GLU A 338 -0.92 -21.39 -7.21
C GLU A 338 0.12 -22.18 -6.40
N GLU A 339 -0.36 -23.12 -5.58
CA GLU A 339 0.49 -23.93 -4.69
C GLU A 339 1.51 -24.79 -5.45
N GLU A 340 1.23 -25.16 -6.69
CA GLU A 340 2.18 -25.91 -7.53
C GLU A 340 3.42 -25.06 -7.87
N ILE A 341 3.26 -23.77 -8.16
CA ILE A 341 4.37 -22.84 -8.43
C ILE A 341 5.20 -22.66 -7.15
N LYS A 342 4.53 -22.45 -6.00
CA LYS A 342 5.21 -22.30 -4.71
C LYS A 342 6.02 -23.53 -4.35
N ARG A 343 5.44 -24.73 -4.47
CA ARG A 343 6.09 -26.01 -4.19
C ARG A 343 7.36 -26.19 -5.03
N ALA A 344 7.29 -25.85 -6.32
CA ALA A 344 8.44 -25.95 -7.21
C ALA A 344 9.59 -25.03 -6.77
N LEU A 345 9.28 -23.77 -6.43
CA LEU A 345 10.28 -22.79 -6.02
C LEU A 345 10.94 -23.13 -4.66
N ILE A 346 10.22 -23.78 -3.74
CA ILE A 346 10.78 -24.29 -2.48
C ILE A 346 11.39 -25.70 -2.58
N LYS A 347 11.63 -26.19 -3.80
CA LYS A 347 12.28 -27.48 -4.09
C LYS A 347 11.52 -28.70 -3.58
N LYS A 348 10.19 -28.68 -3.66
CA LYS A 348 9.33 -29.85 -3.44
C LYS A 348 8.94 -30.46 -4.76
N ASP A 349 9.05 -31.78 -4.86
CA ASP A 349 8.73 -32.52 -6.07
C ASP A 349 7.31 -32.24 -6.56
N ASN A 350 7.25 -31.82 -7.82
CA ASN A 350 6.10 -31.76 -8.70
C ASN A 350 6.59 -31.55 -10.14
N PHE A 351 5.67 -31.59 -11.09
CA PHE A 351 5.97 -31.39 -12.50
C PHE A 351 6.76 -30.10 -12.79
N LEU A 352 6.38 -28.97 -12.18
CA LEU A 352 7.06 -27.70 -12.39
C LEU A 352 8.49 -27.67 -11.80
N TYR A 353 8.75 -28.40 -10.72
CA TYR A 353 10.09 -28.58 -10.15
C TYR A 353 10.98 -29.40 -11.09
N GLU A 354 10.45 -30.46 -11.69
CA GLU A 354 11.19 -31.26 -12.67
C GLU A 354 11.60 -30.40 -13.88
N ILE A 355 10.66 -29.60 -14.40
CA ILE A 355 10.94 -28.65 -15.50
C ILE A 355 12.02 -27.63 -15.12
N LEU A 356 12.03 -27.18 -13.88
CA LEU A 356 13.01 -26.21 -13.39
C LEU A 356 14.43 -26.78 -13.26
N ASN A 357 14.59 -28.10 -13.07
CA ASN A 357 15.88 -28.76 -12.83
C ASN A 357 16.39 -29.63 -13.98
N VAL A 358 15.79 -29.53 -15.16
CA VAL A 358 16.43 -29.97 -16.41
C VAL A 358 17.65 -29.10 -16.68
#